data_AF-A0A522NVG1-F1
#
_entry.id   AF-A0A522NVG1-F1
#
_cell.length_a   1.000
_cell.length_b   1.000
_cell.length_c   1.000
_cell.angle_alpha   90.00
_cell.angle_beta   90.00
_cell.angle_gamma   90.00
#
_symmetry.space_group_name_H-M   'P 1'
#
loop_
_entity.id
_entity.type
_entity.pdbx_description
1 polymer ?
#
loop_
_entity_poly.entity_id
_entity_poly.type
_entity_poly.pdbx_seq_one_letter_code
_entity_poly.pdbx_strand_id
1 'polypeptide(L)'
;MRHSSSSHTPSRASSADPAEHRIEQGQCGDAHQHDAGRRSIRYDVFDPREVVPEFTADVGLKKGEKIDYAIMRDSEVQMLVECKSSTIPLDLEDASQLFRYFAATNARIALLTNGQVYNFYTDLDAPNRMDDKPFLVLDLTDIDPVLVAELSKLTEETFDLDSVISAAEELKYVSQIKRAIGTEFREPSDDWVKFFTARVYAGSFTQKVREQFTSLVAKAASQYLNDQVNGRLKTALGTSEFTSAEVSGDLKPKQHSSDATENEVDSNSDIVTTPEELEGYAIVKAIGCSEVRPERIASRDAKSYFAILLDDNNRKPIARLHFNHRTQKYIGVFDADKNETRHAIGSLDEIYQFAEVIRASIRGHL
;
A
#
# COMPACT_ATOMS: atom_id res chain seq x y z
N MET A 1 40.31 -73.35 -16.80
CA MET A 1 41.57 -73.16 -16.03
C MET A 1 41.50 -71.73 -15.47
N ARG A 2 41.24 -71.46 -14.18
CA ARG A 2 42.17 -71.56 -13.01
C ARG A 2 43.52 -70.91 -13.38
N HIS A 3 44.06 -69.86 -12.77
CA HIS A 3 44.30 -69.49 -11.36
C HIS A 3 44.76 -68.01 -11.33
N SER A 4 44.37 -67.16 -10.35
CA SER A 4 45.02 -66.90 -9.04
C SER A 4 46.40 -66.22 -9.15
N SER A 5 46.56 -64.98 -8.64
CA SER A 5 47.30 -64.60 -7.39
C SER A 5 48.84 -64.66 -7.57
N SER A 6 49.73 -63.78 -7.08
CA SER A 6 49.84 -63.11 -5.79
C SER A 6 51.14 -62.24 -5.74
N SER A 7 51.07 -61.10 -5.05
CA SER A 7 52.04 -60.47 -4.12
C SER A 7 53.58 -60.65 -4.24
N HIS A 8 54.30 -59.53 -4.18
CA HIS A 8 55.56 -59.39 -3.42
C HIS A 8 55.81 -57.93 -2.95
N THR A 9 55.85 -57.72 -1.64
CA THR A 9 56.46 -56.60 -0.90
C THR A 9 57.91 -56.96 -0.55
N PRO A 10 58.87 -56.04 -0.26
CA PRO A 10 59.04 -55.56 1.14
C PRO A 10 59.76 -54.19 1.38
N SER A 11 59.68 -53.76 2.66
CA SER A 11 60.66 -53.02 3.49
C SER A 11 60.82 -51.48 3.30
N ARG A 12 60.37 -50.61 4.24
CA ARG A 12 61.01 -50.12 5.52
C ARG A 12 62.43 -49.54 5.29
N ALA A 13 62.83 -48.35 5.76
CA ALA A 13 62.58 -47.62 7.02
C ALA A 13 62.96 -46.10 6.82
N SER A 14 62.42 -45.08 7.50
CA SER A 14 62.67 -44.60 8.88
C SER A 14 63.16 -43.13 8.89
N SER A 15 62.43 -42.23 9.54
CA SER A 15 62.92 -41.16 10.45
C SER A 15 61.72 -40.30 10.89
N ALA A 16 61.27 -40.44 12.14
CA ALA A 16 61.49 -39.50 13.27
C ALA A 16 60.48 -38.34 13.23
N ASP A 17 59.74 -37.93 14.26
CA ASP A 17 59.53 -38.25 15.69
C ASP A 17 58.30 -37.36 16.13
N PRO A 18 57.91 -37.24 17.41
CA PRO A 18 56.86 -37.98 18.11
C PRO A 18 55.56 -37.18 18.41
N ALA A 19 54.70 -37.83 19.18
CA ALA A 19 53.28 -37.59 19.41
C ALA A 19 52.91 -36.48 20.41
N GLU A 20 51.58 -36.31 20.54
CA GLU A 20 50.82 -35.77 21.68
C GLU A 20 50.75 -34.23 21.85
N HIS A 21 49.56 -33.65 21.66
CA HIS A 21 48.66 -33.32 22.79
C HIS A 21 47.31 -32.70 22.34
N ARG A 22 46.22 -33.26 22.90
CA ARG A 22 45.08 -32.63 23.62
C ARG A 22 44.22 -31.58 22.87
N ILE A 23 42.92 -31.81 22.65
CA ILE A 23 41.78 -31.70 23.59
C ILE A 23 41.73 -30.36 24.36
N GLU A 24 40.59 -29.67 24.18
CA GLU A 24 39.92 -28.64 25.00
C GLU A 24 39.96 -27.14 24.58
N GLN A 25 38.73 -26.67 24.33
CA GLN A 25 38.09 -25.43 24.83
C GLN A 25 38.30 -24.07 24.15
N GLY A 26 37.17 -23.36 24.06
CA GLY A 26 37.00 -21.96 23.64
C GLY A 26 35.57 -21.75 23.08
N GLN A 27 34.51 -21.92 23.87
CA GLN A 27 33.74 -20.82 24.50
C GLN A 27 33.26 -19.79 23.46
N CYS A 28 31.98 -19.79 23.07
CA CYS A 28 30.89 -19.13 23.79
C CYS A 28 31.27 -17.70 24.21
N GLY A 29 30.82 -16.73 23.42
CA GLY A 29 30.85 -15.31 23.73
C GLY A 29 29.56 -14.69 23.19
N ASP A 30 28.76 -14.20 24.13
CA ASP A 30 27.43 -13.62 23.95
C ASP A 30 27.34 -12.55 22.86
N ALA A 31 26.32 -12.68 22.00
CA ALA A 31 25.68 -11.54 21.40
C ALA A 31 24.21 -11.57 21.81
N HIS A 32 23.92 -10.67 22.74
CA HIS A 32 22.61 -10.34 23.29
C HIS A 32 21.45 -10.49 22.31
N GLN A 33 20.42 -11.20 22.78
CA GLN A 33 19.07 -10.67 22.96
C GLN A 33 18.84 -9.34 22.21
N HIS A 34 18.18 -9.39 21.05
CA HIS A 34 17.24 -8.40 20.50
C HIS A 34 17.14 -8.61 18.99
N ASP A 35 16.33 -9.59 18.57
CA ASP A 35 15.57 -9.43 17.32
C ASP A 35 14.18 -10.04 17.49
N ALA A 36 13.32 -9.26 18.12
CA ALA A 36 11.88 -9.44 18.04
C ALA A 36 11.45 -8.99 16.64
N GLY A 37 11.45 -9.89 15.66
CA GLY A 37 11.30 -9.39 14.29
C GLY A 37 11.16 -10.40 13.14
N ARG A 38 10.75 -11.65 13.35
CA ARG A 38 10.32 -12.54 12.25
C ARG A 38 9.49 -13.71 12.79
N ARG A 39 8.21 -13.46 13.06
CA ARG A 39 7.24 -14.54 13.26
C ARG A 39 6.77 -15.02 11.89
N SER A 40 7.49 -15.98 11.32
CA SER A 40 6.98 -16.79 10.22
C SER A 40 5.84 -17.68 10.72
N ILE A 41 4.88 -17.96 9.84
CA ILE A 41 3.79 -18.93 10.05
C ILE A 41 4.45 -20.23 10.56
N ARG A 42 4.17 -20.66 11.79
CA ARG A 42 4.74 -21.88 12.38
C ARG A 42 4.00 -23.11 11.84
N TYR A 43 4.22 -23.43 10.57
CA TYR A 43 4.13 -24.83 10.13
C TYR A 43 5.54 -25.36 10.10
N ASP A 44 5.77 -26.54 10.67
CA ASP A 44 7.01 -27.23 10.40
C ASP A 44 6.95 -27.74 8.95
N VAL A 45 7.55 -26.98 8.03
CA VAL A 45 7.66 -27.36 6.60
C VAL A 45 8.43 -28.66 6.40
N PHE A 46 9.06 -29.19 7.46
CA PHE A 46 9.75 -30.47 7.47
C PHE A 46 8.95 -31.58 8.17
N ASP A 47 7.78 -31.30 8.77
CA ASP A 47 6.89 -32.33 9.29
C ASP A 47 5.89 -32.76 8.21
N PRO A 48 6.02 -33.98 7.64
CA PRO A 48 5.10 -34.48 6.62
C PRO A 48 3.68 -34.76 7.16
N ARG A 49 3.46 -34.66 8.48
CA ARG A 49 2.15 -34.72 9.11
C ARG A 49 1.44 -33.36 9.14
N GLU A 50 2.17 -32.28 8.89
CA GLU A 50 1.65 -30.91 8.81
C GLU A 50 1.69 -30.38 7.38
N VAL A 51 2.73 -30.70 6.59
CA VAL A 51 2.89 -30.24 5.21
C VAL A 51 3.24 -31.40 4.29
N VAL A 52 2.34 -31.72 3.35
CA VAL A 52 2.52 -32.80 2.37
C VAL A 52 2.81 -32.20 0.99
N PRO A 53 4.04 -32.33 0.47
CA PRO A 53 4.37 -31.89 -0.89
C PRO A 53 3.83 -32.88 -1.93
N GLU A 54 3.61 -32.39 -3.15
CA GLU A 54 3.13 -33.18 -4.29
C GLU A 54 1.87 -33.99 -3.96
N PHE A 55 0.92 -33.36 -3.26
CA PHE A 55 -0.27 -34.00 -2.74
C PHE A 55 -1.16 -34.55 -3.85
N THR A 56 -1.68 -35.76 -3.64
CA THR A 56 -2.59 -36.44 -4.55
C THR A 56 -3.85 -36.89 -3.82
N ALA A 57 -4.99 -36.77 -4.49
CA ALA A 57 -6.28 -37.27 -4.05
C ALA A 57 -6.97 -38.02 -5.20
N ASP A 58 -7.98 -38.82 -4.90
CA ASP A 58 -8.79 -39.50 -5.92
C ASP A 58 -9.72 -38.50 -6.65
N VAL A 59 -9.11 -37.61 -7.46
CA VAL A 59 -9.82 -36.73 -8.39
C VAL A 59 -10.17 -37.52 -9.65
N GLY A 60 -11.42 -37.97 -9.74
CA GLY A 60 -11.92 -38.93 -10.75
C GLY A 60 -11.83 -38.55 -12.24
N LEU A 61 -11.02 -37.56 -12.65
CA LEU A 61 -10.98 -37.05 -14.03
C LEU A 61 -9.57 -37.01 -14.68
N LYS A 62 -8.47 -36.92 -13.93
CA LYS A 62 -7.10 -36.93 -14.49
C LYS A 62 -6.11 -37.71 -13.61
N LYS A 63 -5.63 -38.83 -14.13
CA LYS A 63 -4.65 -39.68 -13.47
C LYS A 63 -3.27 -39.00 -13.49
N GLY A 64 -2.66 -38.78 -12.32
CA GLY A 64 -1.28 -38.27 -12.20
C GLY A 64 -1.13 -36.76 -12.00
N GLU A 65 -2.23 -36.03 -11.83
CA GLU A 65 -2.20 -34.62 -11.41
C GLU A 65 -1.88 -34.51 -9.91
N LYS A 66 -1.13 -33.50 -9.47
CA LYS A 66 -0.70 -33.31 -8.07
C LYS A 66 -0.72 -31.83 -7.68
N ILE A 67 -1.25 -31.50 -6.51
CA ILE A 67 -1.14 -30.15 -5.91
C ILE A 67 0.24 -30.00 -5.28
N ASP A 68 0.85 -28.82 -5.36
CA ASP A 68 2.22 -28.61 -4.86
C ASP A 68 2.35 -28.88 -3.37
N TYR A 69 1.43 -28.37 -2.54
CA TYR A 69 1.39 -28.67 -1.11
C TYR A 69 -0.04 -28.81 -0.57
N ALA A 70 -0.20 -29.71 0.40
CA ALA A 70 -1.36 -29.76 1.28
C ALA A 70 -0.93 -29.53 2.72
N ILE A 71 -1.65 -28.66 3.44
CA ILE A 71 -1.48 -28.47 4.87
C ILE A 71 -2.49 -29.35 5.59
N MET A 72 -1.98 -30.16 6.50
CA MET A 72 -2.71 -31.20 7.22
C MET A 72 -2.92 -30.79 8.67
N ARG A 73 -4.09 -31.12 9.23
CA ARG A 73 -4.36 -31.07 10.66
C ARG A 73 -5.22 -32.25 11.05
N ASP A 74 -4.85 -32.93 12.13
CA ASP A 74 -5.58 -34.12 12.61
C ASP A 74 -5.78 -35.19 11.52
N SER A 75 -4.81 -35.31 10.61
CA SER A 75 -4.83 -36.20 9.42
C SER A 75 -5.83 -35.82 8.32
N GLU A 76 -6.46 -34.65 8.40
CA GLU A 76 -7.31 -34.10 7.35
C GLU A 76 -6.65 -32.93 6.63
N VAL A 77 -6.89 -32.81 5.33
CA VAL A 77 -6.44 -31.67 4.52
C VAL A 77 -7.23 -30.44 4.94
N GLN A 78 -6.55 -29.40 5.42
CA GLN A 78 -7.16 -28.13 5.80
C GLN A 78 -7.00 -27.08 4.70
N MET A 79 -5.82 -27.06 4.07
CA MET A 79 -5.46 -26.09 3.05
C MET A 79 -4.74 -26.75 1.87
N LEU A 80 -5.08 -26.31 0.65
CA LEU A 80 -4.38 -26.69 -0.57
C LEU A 80 -3.57 -25.50 -1.08
N VAL A 81 -2.34 -25.72 -1.54
CA VAL A 81 -1.45 -24.68 -2.05
C VAL A 81 -0.93 -25.07 -3.41
N GLU A 82 -1.17 -24.19 -4.39
CA GLU A 82 -0.69 -24.31 -5.76
C GLU A 82 0.22 -23.11 -6.07
N CYS A 83 1.40 -23.41 -6.61
CA CYS A 83 2.43 -22.46 -6.95
C CYS A 83 2.58 -22.38 -8.48
N LYS A 84 2.54 -21.17 -9.02
CA LYS A 84 2.87 -20.88 -10.42
C LYS A 84 4.24 -20.22 -10.54
N SER A 85 4.78 -20.24 -11.74
CA SER A 85 6.02 -19.53 -12.04
C SER A 85 5.85 -18.03 -11.79
N SER A 86 6.87 -17.39 -11.20
CA SER A 86 6.85 -15.97 -10.84
C SER A 86 6.70 -15.00 -12.01
N THR A 87 6.86 -15.48 -13.25
CA THR A 87 6.74 -14.68 -14.48
C THR A 87 5.33 -14.67 -15.07
N ILE A 88 4.38 -15.44 -14.50
CA ILE A 88 3.03 -15.59 -15.03
C ILE A 88 2.05 -14.86 -14.09
N PRO A 89 1.22 -13.93 -14.60
CA PRO A 89 0.09 -13.39 -13.85
C PRO A 89 -0.89 -14.51 -13.48
N LEU A 90 -1.42 -14.50 -12.26
CA LEU A 90 -2.36 -15.52 -11.81
C LEU A 90 -3.72 -15.34 -12.50
N ASP A 91 -4.19 -16.37 -13.23
CA ASP A 91 -5.54 -16.41 -13.79
C ASP A 91 -6.40 -17.48 -13.09
N LEU A 92 -7.73 -17.37 -13.19
CA LEU A 92 -8.67 -18.36 -12.67
C LEU A 92 -8.55 -19.71 -13.39
N GLU A 93 -8.11 -19.71 -14.65
CA GLU A 93 -7.81 -20.93 -15.40
C GLU A 93 -6.68 -21.73 -14.73
N ASP A 94 -5.74 -21.04 -14.07
CA ASP A 94 -4.66 -21.65 -13.28
C ASP A 94 -5.16 -22.30 -11.98
N ALA A 95 -6.32 -21.87 -11.47
CA ALA A 95 -6.96 -22.41 -10.28
C ALA A 95 -7.81 -23.67 -10.56
N SER A 96 -7.97 -24.07 -11.82
CA SER A 96 -8.79 -25.25 -12.23
C SER A 96 -8.37 -26.56 -11.55
N GLN A 97 -7.11 -26.64 -11.12
CA GLN A 97 -6.59 -27.75 -10.35
C GLN A 97 -7.02 -27.68 -8.87
N LEU A 98 -6.91 -26.50 -8.26
CA LEU A 98 -7.41 -26.23 -6.91
C LEU A 98 -8.91 -26.53 -6.82
N PHE A 99 -9.74 -26.09 -7.77
CA PHE A 99 -11.19 -26.39 -7.76
C PHE A 99 -11.49 -27.89 -7.65
N ARG A 100 -10.76 -28.73 -8.41
CA ARG A 100 -10.99 -30.18 -8.42
C ARG A 100 -10.53 -30.84 -7.13
N TYR A 101 -9.37 -30.44 -6.62
CA TYR A 101 -8.83 -30.97 -5.38
C TYR A 101 -9.62 -30.51 -4.15
N PHE A 102 -10.08 -29.26 -4.16
CA PHE A 102 -10.93 -28.71 -3.11
C PHE A 102 -12.22 -29.51 -2.98
N ALA A 103 -12.88 -29.84 -4.11
CA ALA A 103 -14.09 -30.66 -4.11
C ALA A 103 -13.86 -32.13 -3.72
N ALA A 104 -12.62 -32.62 -3.81
CA ALA A 104 -12.25 -34.02 -3.53
C ALA A 104 -11.61 -34.21 -2.13
N THR A 105 -11.48 -33.15 -1.34
CA THR A 105 -10.83 -33.17 -0.02
C THR A 105 -11.69 -32.42 1.00
N ASN A 106 -11.30 -32.47 2.28
CA ASN A 106 -11.91 -31.67 3.35
C ASN A 106 -11.33 -30.25 3.44
N ALA A 107 -10.55 -29.82 2.44
CA ALA A 107 -9.94 -28.51 2.45
C ALA A 107 -11.03 -27.43 2.51
N ARG A 108 -10.85 -26.45 3.40
CA ARG A 108 -11.72 -25.27 3.50
C ARG A 108 -11.04 -24.00 3.00
N ILE A 109 -9.73 -24.08 2.75
CA ILE A 109 -8.92 -22.98 2.22
C ILE A 109 -8.07 -23.48 1.04
N ALA A 110 -7.92 -22.65 0.03
CA ALA A 110 -6.97 -22.85 -1.05
C ALA A 110 -6.11 -21.59 -1.27
N LEU A 111 -4.86 -21.78 -1.66
CA LEU A 111 -3.91 -20.72 -1.97
C LEU A 111 -3.35 -20.94 -3.36
N LEU A 112 -3.50 -19.93 -4.21
CA LEU A 112 -2.80 -19.83 -5.49
C LEU A 112 -1.76 -18.71 -5.40
N THR A 113 -0.50 -19.00 -5.70
CA THR A 113 0.56 -17.97 -5.64
C THR A 113 1.59 -18.11 -6.75
N ASN A 114 2.19 -16.99 -7.17
CA ASN A 114 3.40 -16.97 -8.01
C ASN A 114 4.64 -16.46 -7.23
N GLY A 115 4.55 -16.41 -5.90
CA GLY A 115 5.59 -15.89 -5.01
C GLY A 115 5.54 -14.37 -4.79
N GLN A 116 4.89 -13.59 -5.67
CA GLN A 116 4.61 -12.17 -5.47
C GLN A 116 3.20 -11.93 -4.95
N VAL A 117 2.22 -12.53 -5.63
CA VAL A 117 0.80 -12.42 -5.30
C VAL A 117 0.31 -13.72 -4.67
N TYR A 118 -0.46 -13.62 -3.60
CA TYR A 118 -1.04 -14.75 -2.86
C TYR A 118 -2.55 -14.58 -2.83
N ASN A 119 -3.26 -15.41 -3.59
CA ASN A 119 -4.71 -15.42 -3.67
C ASN A 119 -5.26 -16.54 -2.78
N PHE A 120 -5.98 -16.16 -1.73
CA PHE A 120 -6.63 -17.11 -0.83
C PHE A 120 -8.11 -17.27 -1.19
N TYR A 121 -8.55 -18.52 -1.26
CA TYR A 121 -9.89 -18.95 -1.57
C TYR A 121 -10.45 -19.77 -0.42
N THR A 122 -11.77 -19.84 -0.35
CA THR A 122 -12.52 -20.59 0.66
C THR A 122 -13.84 -21.05 0.03
N ASP A 123 -14.75 -21.64 0.80
CA ASP A 123 -16.03 -22.19 0.36
C ASP A 123 -17.24 -21.51 1.01
N LEU A 124 -17.16 -20.18 1.11
CA LEU A 124 -18.18 -19.37 1.77
C LEU A 124 -19.48 -19.31 0.96
N ASP A 125 -19.40 -19.36 -0.37
CA ASP A 125 -20.59 -19.28 -1.21
C ASP A 125 -21.35 -20.63 -1.23
N ALA A 126 -20.64 -21.76 -1.17
CA ALA A 126 -21.22 -23.09 -1.10
C ALA A 126 -20.27 -24.11 -0.43
N PRO A 127 -20.73 -24.90 0.55
CA PRO A 127 -19.89 -25.88 1.25
C PRO A 127 -19.18 -26.85 0.30
N ASN A 128 -17.89 -27.10 0.55
CA ASN A 128 -17.03 -27.98 -0.25
C ASN A 128 -16.90 -27.58 -1.72
N ARG A 129 -17.20 -26.32 -2.05
CA ARG A 129 -17.00 -25.73 -3.37
C ARG A 129 -16.21 -24.44 -3.21
N MET A 130 -14.99 -24.43 -3.72
CA MET A 130 -14.16 -23.24 -3.74
C MET A 130 -14.89 -22.09 -4.45
N ASP A 131 -14.88 -20.91 -3.84
CA ASP A 131 -15.42 -19.67 -4.39
C ASP A 131 -14.65 -19.27 -5.67
N ASP A 132 -15.36 -18.67 -6.63
CA ASP A 132 -14.75 -18.21 -7.89
C ASP A 132 -13.85 -16.98 -7.71
N LYS A 133 -13.92 -16.30 -6.56
CA LYS A 133 -13.13 -15.11 -6.26
C LYS A 133 -12.36 -15.29 -4.96
N PRO A 134 -11.09 -14.88 -4.90
CA PRO A 134 -10.35 -14.93 -3.66
C PRO A 134 -10.98 -13.98 -2.64
N PHE A 135 -11.02 -14.40 -1.38
CA PHE A 135 -11.46 -13.55 -0.27
C PHE A 135 -10.35 -12.61 0.19
N LEU A 136 -9.09 -12.98 -0.07
CA LEU A 136 -7.91 -12.22 0.28
C LEU A 136 -6.88 -12.32 -0.85
N VAL A 137 -6.36 -11.17 -1.27
CA VAL A 137 -5.26 -11.05 -2.23
C VAL A 137 -4.15 -10.26 -1.55
N LEU A 138 -2.98 -10.88 -1.41
CA LEU A 138 -1.78 -10.21 -0.90
C LEU A 138 -0.78 -10.03 -2.02
N ASP A 139 -0.50 -8.77 -2.36
CA ASP A 139 0.64 -8.41 -3.20
C ASP A 139 1.81 -8.01 -2.29
N LEU A 140 2.88 -8.80 -2.31
CA LEU A 140 4.06 -8.51 -1.48
C LEU A 140 4.80 -7.22 -1.89
N THR A 141 4.50 -6.66 -3.06
CA THR A 141 5.05 -5.36 -3.51
C THR A 141 4.20 -4.16 -3.07
N ASP A 142 2.95 -4.39 -2.67
CA ASP A 142 2.00 -3.36 -2.23
C ASP A 142 1.17 -3.86 -1.04
N ILE A 143 1.87 -4.07 0.09
CA ILE A 143 1.25 -4.60 1.30
C ILE A 143 0.59 -3.46 2.08
N ASP A 144 -0.74 -3.51 2.24
CA ASP A 144 -1.49 -2.64 3.15
C ASP A 144 -1.11 -2.95 4.62
N PRO A 145 -0.51 -2.01 5.39
CA PRO A 145 -0.14 -2.23 6.78
C PRO A 145 -1.32 -2.59 7.68
N VAL A 146 -2.53 -2.12 7.35
CA VAL A 146 -3.76 -2.47 8.08
C VAL A 146 -4.07 -3.94 7.88
N LEU A 147 -3.91 -4.43 6.65
CA LEU A 147 -4.12 -5.83 6.32
C LEU A 147 -3.12 -6.73 7.05
N VAL A 148 -1.85 -6.31 7.20
CA VAL A 148 -0.86 -7.05 7.99
C VAL A 148 -1.28 -7.21 9.45
N ALA A 149 -1.81 -6.14 10.05
CA ALA A 149 -2.30 -6.19 11.42
C ALA A 149 -3.49 -7.14 11.56
N GLU A 150 -4.41 -7.17 10.59
CA GLU A 150 -5.52 -8.13 10.58
C GLU A 150 -5.04 -9.57 10.37
N LEU A 151 -4.09 -9.79 9.44
CA LEU A 151 -3.49 -11.11 9.23
C LEU A 151 -2.71 -11.61 10.44
N SER A 152 -2.06 -10.73 11.21
CA SER A 152 -1.36 -11.16 12.42
C SER A 152 -2.31 -11.78 13.44
N LYS A 153 -3.58 -11.35 13.48
CA LYS A 153 -4.62 -11.96 14.33
C LYS A 153 -4.97 -13.38 13.90
N LEU A 154 -4.80 -13.71 12.61
CA LEU A 154 -4.98 -15.07 12.08
C LEU A 154 -3.81 -16.00 12.39
N THR A 155 -2.68 -15.46 12.90
CA THR A 155 -1.45 -16.21 13.16
C THR A 155 -1.14 -16.43 14.63
N GLU A 156 -1.87 -15.79 15.56
CA GLU A 156 -1.62 -15.95 17.00
C GLU A 156 -2.39 -17.13 17.61
N GLU A 157 -1.61 -18.13 18.03
CA GLU A 157 -1.86 -19.21 19.00
C GLU A 157 -2.70 -20.44 18.66
N THR A 158 -3.53 -20.48 17.63
CA THR A 158 -3.95 -21.76 17.02
C THR A 158 -4.52 -21.43 15.66
N PHE A 159 -4.05 -22.07 14.59
CA PHE A 159 -4.75 -21.99 13.30
C PHE A 159 -6.15 -22.56 13.53
N ASP A 160 -7.14 -21.73 13.83
CA ASP A 160 -8.53 -22.13 13.96
C ASP A 160 -9.21 -21.82 12.64
N LEU A 161 -9.58 -22.88 11.93
CA LEU A 161 -10.15 -22.77 10.60
C LEU A 161 -11.44 -21.96 10.63
N ASP A 162 -12.26 -22.13 11.66
CA ASP A 162 -13.53 -21.40 11.79
C ASP A 162 -13.28 -19.91 12.04
N SER A 163 -12.30 -19.56 12.88
CA SER A 163 -11.87 -18.16 13.06
C SER A 163 -11.28 -17.55 11.79
N VAL A 164 -10.49 -18.30 11.02
CA VAL A 164 -9.93 -17.84 9.74
C VAL A 164 -11.05 -17.64 8.72
N ILE A 165 -12.01 -18.55 8.65
CA ILE A 165 -13.18 -18.44 7.76
C ILE A 165 -14.06 -17.25 8.15
N SER A 166 -14.32 -17.04 9.45
CA SER A 166 -15.10 -15.89 9.92
C SER A 166 -14.40 -14.55 9.61
N ALA A 167 -13.08 -14.47 9.83
CA ALA A 167 -12.31 -13.30 9.44
C ALA A 167 -12.25 -13.13 7.91
N ALA A 168 -12.21 -14.23 7.16
CA ALA A 168 -12.27 -14.23 5.70
C ALA A 168 -13.61 -13.70 5.18
N GLU A 169 -14.74 -14.05 5.80
CA GLU A 169 -16.06 -13.48 5.49
C GLU A 169 -16.04 -11.95 5.67
N GLU A 170 -15.58 -11.48 6.82
CA GLU A 170 -15.50 -10.04 7.09
C GLU A 170 -14.61 -9.34 6.07
N LEU A 171 -13.40 -9.86 5.82
CA LEU A 171 -12.47 -9.30 4.85
C LEU A 171 -13.04 -9.30 3.42
N LYS A 172 -13.73 -10.37 3.01
CA LYS A 172 -14.43 -10.48 1.71
C LYS A 172 -15.44 -9.35 1.57
N TYR A 173 -16.34 -9.21 2.55
CA TYR A 173 -17.39 -8.19 2.47
C TYR A 173 -16.85 -6.78 2.61
N VAL A 174 -15.92 -6.51 3.53
CA VAL A 174 -15.28 -5.19 3.67
C VAL A 174 -14.57 -4.79 2.38
N SER A 175 -13.85 -5.71 1.74
CA SER A 175 -13.16 -5.45 0.47
C SER A 175 -14.14 -5.18 -0.67
N GLN A 176 -15.22 -5.96 -0.77
CA GLN A 176 -16.27 -5.75 -1.76
C GLN A 176 -17.01 -4.42 -1.55
N ILE A 177 -17.33 -4.09 -0.29
CA ILE A 177 -17.97 -2.82 0.08
C ILE A 177 -17.05 -1.64 -0.24
N LYS A 178 -15.75 -1.71 0.11
CA LYS A 178 -14.76 -0.68 -0.24
C LYS A 178 -14.72 -0.44 -1.75
N ARG A 179 -14.71 -1.51 -2.56
CA ARG A 179 -14.76 -1.42 -4.03
C ARG A 179 -16.06 -0.78 -4.50
N ALA A 180 -17.21 -1.20 -3.96
CA ALA A 180 -18.51 -0.64 -4.30
C ALA A 180 -18.58 0.86 -3.98
N ILE A 181 -18.13 1.26 -2.78
CA ILE A 181 -17.99 2.68 -2.40
C ILE A 181 -17.10 3.41 -3.40
N GLY A 182 -15.93 2.86 -3.72
CA GLY A 182 -15.02 3.47 -4.70
C GLY A 182 -15.66 3.66 -6.08
N THR A 183 -16.47 2.70 -6.54
CA THR A 183 -17.27 2.83 -7.76
C THR A 183 -18.28 3.96 -7.65
N GLU A 184 -19.05 4.02 -6.56
CA GLU A 184 -20.05 5.09 -6.33
C GLU A 184 -19.43 6.50 -6.27
N PHE A 185 -18.21 6.62 -5.74
CA PHE A 185 -17.49 7.90 -5.73
C PHE A 185 -17.03 8.33 -7.13
N ARG A 186 -16.68 7.38 -8.00
CA ARG A 186 -16.20 7.65 -9.37
C ARG A 186 -17.36 7.85 -10.34
N GLU A 187 -18.39 7.03 -10.21
CA GLU A 187 -19.56 6.96 -11.08
C GLU A 187 -20.80 6.70 -10.20
N PRO A 188 -21.42 7.76 -9.66
CA PRO A 188 -22.60 7.63 -8.80
C PRO A 188 -23.76 6.92 -9.51
N SER A 189 -24.27 5.85 -8.90
CA SER A 189 -25.46 5.14 -9.37
C SER A 189 -26.75 5.94 -9.08
N ASP A 190 -27.82 5.62 -9.81
CA ASP A 190 -29.13 6.24 -9.60
C ASP A 190 -29.65 6.07 -8.16
N ASP A 191 -29.37 4.93 -7.52
CA ASP A 191 -29.76 4.66 -6.14
C ASP A 191 -28.97 5.51 -5.16
N TRP A 192 -27.68 5.70 -5.40
CA TRP A 192 -26.82 6.57 -4.60
C TRP A 192 -27.18 8.04 -4.74
N VAL A 193 -27.46 8.48 -5.97
CA VAL A 193 -27.94 9.84 -6.25
C VAL A 193 -29.28 10.08 -5.56
N LYS A 194 -30.22 9.14 -5.66
CA LYS A 194 -31.53 9.21 -4.98
C LYS A 194 -31.38 9.28 -3.47
N PHE A 195 -30.48 8.47 -2.90
CA PHE A 195 -30.19 8.42 -1.46
C PHE A 195 -29.78 9.80 -0.92
N PHE A 196 -28.85 10.50 -1.58
CA PHE A 196 -28.45 11.84 -1.15
C PHE A 196 -29.49 12.89 -1.45
N THR A 197 -30.12 12.82 -2.63
CA THR A 197 -31.14 13.80 -3.04
C THR A 197 -32.29 13.83 -2.03
N ALA A 198 -32.76 12.68 -1.57
CA ALA A 198 -33.85 12.59 -0.58
C ALA A 198 -33.54 13.26 0.78
N ARG A 199 -32.26 13.53 1.08
CA ARG A 199 -31.83 14.19 2.34
C ARG A 199 -31.71 15.71 2.22
N VAL A 200 -31.57 16.23 1.00
CA VAL A 200 -31.27 17.65 0.76
C VAL A 200 -32.32 18.33 -0.10
N TYR A 201 -33.21 17.56 -0.74
CA TYR A 201 -34.25 18.05 -1.63
C TYR A 201 -35.62 17.51 -1.19
N ALA A 202 -36.53 18.43 -0.89
CA ALA A 202 -37.88 18.10 -0.39
C ALA A 202 -38.89 17.74 -1.51
N GLY A 203 -38.52 17.90 -2.78
CA GLY A 203 -39.39 17.61 -3.92
C GLY A 203 -39.32 16.16 -4.39
N SER A 204 -40.18 15.79 -5.33
CA SER A 204 -40.17 14.46 -5.95
C SER A 204 -38.92 14.22 -6.79
N PHE A 205 -38.36 13.01 -6.72
CA PHE A 205 -37.21 12.58 -7.53
C PHE A 205 -37.60 12.31 -8.99
N THR A 206 -37.84 13.38 -9.74
CA THR A 206 -38.15 13.33 -11.18
C THR A 206 -36.90 13.11 -12.03
N GLN A 207 -37.05 12.80 -13.32
CA GLN A 207 -35.92 12.66 -14.25
C GLN A 207 -35.03 13.91 -14.29
N LYS A 208 -35.65 15.11 -14.34
CA LYS A 208 -34.90 16.37 -14.34
C LYS A 208 -34.10 16.59 -13.05
N VAL A 209 -34.69 16.21 -11.91
CA VAL A 209 -34.00 16.27 -10.60
C VAL A 209 -32.87 15.26 -10.58
N ARG A 210 -33.09 14.03 -11.08
CA ARG A 210 -32.03 13.01 -11.19
C ARG A 210 -30.84 13.52 -11.99
N GLU A 211 -31.05 14.00 -13.22
CA GLU A 211 -29.98 14.50 -14.09
C GLU A 211 -29.17 15.64 -13.41
N GLN A 212 -29.87 16.57 -12.75
CA GLN A 212 -29.22 17.63 -11.99
C GLN A 212 -28.39 17.06 -10.82
N PHE A 213 -28.98 16.20 -10.00
CA PHE A 213 -28.35 15.70 -8.79
C PHE A 213 -27.24 14.69 -9.07
N THR A 214 -27.26 13.95 -10.19
CA THR A 214 -26.13 13.09 -10.58
C THR A 214 -24.85 13.91 -10.69
N SER A 215 -24.89 15.06 -11.36
CA SER A 215 -23.73 15.95 -11.48
C SER A 215 -23.29 16.55 -10.13
N LEU A 216 -24.25 16.91 -9.28
CA LEU A 216 -23.97 17.50 -7.97
C LEU A 216 -23.37 16.47 -7.00
N VAL A 217 -23.89 15.25 -7.00
CA VAL A 217 -23.41 14.14 -6.15
C VAL A 217 -22.00 13.75 -6.56
N ALA A 218 -21.72 13.61 -7.87
CA ALA A 218 -20.38 13.31 -8.35
C ALA A 218 -19.36 14.39 -7.92
N LYS A 219 -19.73 15.66 -8.09
CA LYS A 219 -18.90 16.80 -7.67
C LYS A 219 -18.67 16.80 -6.15
N ALA A 220 -19.72 16.65 -5.36
CA ALA A 220 -19.63 16.64 -3.90
C ALA A 220 -18.81 15.45 -3.37
N ALA A 221 -18.97 14.26 -3.95
CA ALA A 221 -18.21 13.07 -3.58
C ALA A 221 -16.71 13.26 -3.84
N SER A 222 -16.36 13.82 -5.01
CA SER A 222 -14.96 14.13 -5.35
C SER A 222 -14.36 15.18 -4.40
N GLN A 223 -15.09 16.26 -4.13
CA GLN A 223 -14.65 17.31 -3.19
C GLN A 223 -14.46 16.76 -1.78
N TYR A 224 -15.43 15.98 -1.29
CA TYR A 224 -15.35 15.37 0.04
C TYR A 224 -14.14 14.44 0.17
N LEU A 225 -13.87 13.61 -0.84
CA LEU A 225 -12.69 12.73 -0.82
C LEU A 225 -11.39 13.53 -0.76
N ASN A 226 -11.27 14.58 -1.58
CA ASN A 226 -10.12 15.48 -1.55
C ASN A 226 -9.97 16.16 -0.19
N ASP A 227 -11.06 16.64 0.40
CA ASP A 227 -11.05 17.26 1.73
C ASP A 227 -10.61 16.28 2.82
N GLN A 228 -11.02 15.01 2.77
CA GLN A 228 -10.58 13.98 3.72
C GLN A 228 -9.09 13.66 3.57
N VAL A 229 -8.59 13.58 2.33
CA VAL A 229 -7.15 13.37 2.06
C VAL A 229 -6.35 14.55 2.60
N ASN A 230 -6.77 15.78 2.29
CA ASN A 230 -6.13 17.00 2.76
C ASN A 230 -6.21 17.14 4.29
N GLY A 231 -7.33 16.76 4.91
CA GLY A 231 -7.50 16.79 6.36
C GLY A 231 -6.61 15.79 7.11
N ARG A 232 -6.47 14.56 6.58
CA ARG A 232 -5.54 13.57 7.11
C ARG A 232 -4.08 13.99 6.94
N LEU A 233 -3.74 14.61 5.80
CA LEU A 233 -2.42 15.21 5.57
C LEU A 233 -2.13 16.31 6.60
N LYS A 234 -3.06 17.23 6.86
CA LYS A 234 -2.92 18.27 7.90
C LYS A 234 -2.67 17.67 9.30
N THR A 235 -3.44 16.64 9.66
CA THR A 235 -3.33 15.96 10.96
C THR A 235 -2.01 15.19 11.10
N ALA A 236 -1.60 14.43 10.08
CA ALA A 236 -0.36 13.66 10.08
C ALA A 236 0.89 14.55 10.02
N LEU A 237 0.77 15.77 9.48
CA LEU A 237 1.83 16.78 9.45
C LEU A 237 1.89 17.62 10.74
N GLY A 238 1.13 17.27 11.79
CA GLY A 238 1.26 17.88 13.11
C GLY A 238 0.77 19.33 13.20
N THR A 239 -0.14 19.77 12.32
CA THR A 239 -0.85 21.04 12.56
C THR A 239 -1.93 20.81 13.59
N SER A 240 -1.52 20.79 14.87
CA SER A 240 -2.44 20.89 16.00
C SER A 240 -3.27 22.15 15.84
N GLU A 241 -4.56 22.00 16.12
CA GLU A 241 -5.62 23.00 15.99
C GLU A 241 -5.20 24.38 16.54
N PHE A 242 -5.17 25.40 15.68
CA PHE A 242 -5.42 26.76 16.14
C PHE A 242 -6.93 26.97 16.18
N THR A 243 -7.54 26.49 17.26
CA THR A 243 -8.86 26.94 17.71
C THR A 243 -8.81 28.45 17.92
N SER A 244 -9.48 29.21 17.05
CA SER A 244 -9.79 30.61 17.29
C SER A 244 -11.15 30.69 17.99
N ALA A 245 -11.14 30.59 19.32
CA ALA A 245 -12.06 31.36 20.16
C ALA A 245 -11.39 32.74 20.33
N GLU A 246 -12.03 33.90 20.24
CA GLU A 246 -13.38 34.27 20.67
C GLU A 246 -13.97 35.37 19.78
N VAL A 247 -15.30 35.36 19.67
CA VAL A 247 -16.14 36.44 19.17
C VAL A 247 -16.47 37.37 20.33
N SER A 248 -16.13 38.65 20.19
CA SER A 248 -16.75 39.82 20.82
C SER A 248 -16.19 41.01 20.03
N GLY A 249 -16.90 41.79 19.22
CA GLY A 249 -18.28 42.23 19.28
C GLY A 249 -18.23 43.76 19.31
N ASP A 250 -18.35 44.43 18.17
CA ASP A 250 -19.20 45.62 18.05
C ASP A 250 -19.40 46.08 16.59
N LEU A 251 -20.59 46.60 16.34
CA LEU A 251 -21.15 47.01 15.06
C LEU A 251 -20.85 48.49 14.78
N LYS A 252 -20.46 48.83 13.54
CA LYS A 252 -21.30 49.68 12.66
C LYS A 252 -20.70 49.92 11.26
N PRO A 253 -21.55 50.17 10.26
CA PRO A 253 -21.20 50.20 8.84
C PRO A 253 -20.95 51.63 8.34
N LYS A 254 -20.09 51.78 7.31
CA LYS A 254 -20.19 52.87 6.34
C LYS A 254 -19.90 52.37 4.93
N GLN A 255 -20.89 52.58 4.07
CA GLN A 255 -20.83 52.46 2.62
C GLN A 255 -20.10 53.66 1.98
N HIS A 256 -19.67 53.42 0.74
CA HIS A 256 -19.60 54.30 -0.43
C HIS A 256 -18.23 54.52 -1.10
N SER A 257 -18.08 53.76 -2.21
CA SER A 257 -17.76 54.17 -3.59
C SER A 257 -16.40 54.77 -3.96
N SER A 258 -15.73 53.99 -4.81
CA SER A 258 -15.21 54.31 -6.16
C SER A 258 -13.97 55.21 -6.34
N ASP A 259 -12.98 54.51 -6.89
CA ASP A 259 -12.17 54.84 -8.08
C ASP A 259 -10.73 55.34 -7.88
N ALA A 260 -9.91 54.88 -8.83
CA ALA A 260 -8.48 54.65 -8.79
C ALA A 260 -7.61 55.92 -8.77
N THR A 261 -6.42 55.78 -8.19
CA THR A 261 -5.16 56.18 -8.85
C THR A 261 -3.97 55.57 -8.10
N GLU A 262 -3.06 55.00 -8.87
CA GLU A 262 -1.76 54.48 -8.46
C GLU A 262 -0.86 55.60 -7.89
N ASN A 263 -0.13 55.28 -6.82
CA ASN A 263 1.32 55.43 -6.76
C ASN A 263 1.86 54.78 -5.48
N GLU A 264 2.53 53.66 -5.70
CA GLU A 264 3.86 53.28 -5.20
C GLU A 264 4.33 53.61 -3.77
N VAL A 265 4.61 52.50 -3.08
CA VAL A 265 5.62 52.17 -2.05
C VAL A 265 5.70 53.01 -0.78
N ASP A 266 5.37 52.35 0.33
CA ASP A 266 6.37 52.18 1.38
C ASP A 266 6.31 50.76 1.98
N SER A 267 7.48 50.27 2.31
CA SER A 267 7.88 48.90 2.55
C SER A 267 8.34 48.74 4.00
N ASN A 268 7.76 47.78 4.73
CA ASN A 268 8.52 46.89 5.64
C ASN A 268 7.63 45.89 6.41
N SER A 269 8.23 44.73 6.68
CA SER A 269 7.77 43.55 7.47
C SER A 269 6.66 42.74 6.81
N ASP A 270 6.77 41.45 6.53
CA ASP A 270 7.80 40.44 6.76
C ASP A 270 7.68 39.41 5.62
N ILE A 271 8.62 38.47 5.51
CA ILE A 271 8.42 37.24 4.74
C ILE A 271 7.27 36.48 5.44
N VAL A 272 6.02 36.73 5.01
CA VAL A 272 4.83 36.13 5.60
C VAL A 272 4.45 34.94 4.74
N THR A 273 4.85 33.76 5.20
CA THR A 273 4.38 32.50 4.64
C THR A 273 2.87 32.41 4.80
N THR A 274 2.16 32.38 3.67
CA THR A 274 0.71 32.33 3.66
C THR A 274 0.20 30.91 3.92
N PRO A 275 -1.01 30.75 4.50
CA PRO A 275 -1.62 29.43 4.65
C PRO A 275 -1.74 28.66 3.32
N GLU A 276 -1.95 29.40 2.23
CA GLU A 276 -2.07 28.84 0.88
C GLU A 276 -0.73 28.28 0.37
N GLU A 277 0.40 28.94 0.66
CA GLU A 277 1.74 28.41 0.35
C GLU A 277 2.06 27.17 1.17
N LEU A 278 1.65 27.12 2.44
CA LEU A 278 1.78 25.92 3.28
C LEU A 278 0.94 24.76 2.75
N GLU A 279 -0.26 25.03 2.25
CA GLU A 279 -1.15 24.02 1.66
C GLU A 279 -0.59 23.50 0.33
N GLY A 280 -0.09 24.39 -0.54
CA GLY A 280 0.64 23.99 -1.74
C GLY A 280 1.91 23.19 -1.43
N TYR A 281 2.65 23.58 -0.38
CA TYR A 281 3.82 22.82 0.09
C TYR A 281 3.43 21.42 0.57
N ALA A 282 2.33 21.29 1.33
CA ALA A 282 1.85 20.00 1.78
C ALA A 282 1.52 19.07 0.59
N ILE A 283 0.93 19.59 -0.48
CA ILE A 283 0.63 18.82 -1.70
C ILE A 283 1.92 18.34 -2.37
N VAL A 284 2.88 19.25 -2.62
CA VAL A 284 4.18 18.88 -3.24
C VAL A 284 4.96 17.89 -2.36
N LYS A 285 4.93 18.09 -1.04
CA LYS A 285 5.53 17.18 -0.07
C LYS A 285 4.90 15.80 -0.14
N ALA A 286 3.57 15.71 -0.17
CA ALA A 286 2.85 14.45 -0.28
C ALA A 286 3.19 13.70 -1.59
N ILE A 287 3.27 14.42 -2.71
CA ILE A 287 3.71 13.85 -4.00
C ILE A 287 5.12 13.28 -3.88
N GLY A 288 6.05 14.00 -3.25
CA GLY A 288 7.44 13.59 -3.11
C GLY A 288 7.69 12.46 -2.10
N CYS A 289 6.73 12.17 -1.22
CA CYS A 289 6.86 11.08 -0.24
C CYS A 289 6.94 9.68 -0.89
N SER A 290 6.54 9.52 -2.15
CA SER A 290 6.78 8.27 -2.89
C SER A 290 8.24 8.03 -3.23
N GLU A 291 9.07 9.09 -3.25
CA GLU A 291 10.48 9.00 -3.67
C GLU A 291 11.45 9.12 -2.50
N VAL A 292 11.13 9.93 -1.49
CA VAL A 292 12.00 10.22 -0.35
C VAL A 292 11.22 10.37 0.95
N ARG A 293 11.93 10.17 2.07
CA ARG A 293 11.34 10.44 3.40
C ARG A 293 10.87 11.90 3.51
N PRO A 294 9.72 12.18 4.15
CA PRO A 294 9.12 13.52 4.21
C PRO A 294 10.05 14.60 4.78
N GLU A 295 10.94 14.25 5.71
CA GLU A 295 11.85 15.19 6.37
C GLU A 295 12.90 15.77 5.42
N ARG A 296 13.14 15.09 4.28
CA ARG A 296 14.05 15.57 3.25
C ARG A 296 13.43 16.64 2.37
N ILE A 297 12.11 16.85 2.41
CA ILE A 297 11.42 17.86 1.61
C ILE A 297 11.18 19.09 2.49
N ALA A 298 12.04 20.09 2.34
CA ALA A 298 12.01 21.32 3.10
C ALA A 298 11.35 22.46 2.31
N SER A 299 10.81 23.44 3.02
CA SER A 299 10.31 24.68 2.45
C SER A 299 11.15 25.87 2.89
N ARG A 300 11.38 26.82 1.98
CA ARG A 300 11.95 28.13 2.30
C ARG A 300 11.14 29.22 1.64
N ASP A 301 10.65 30.15 2.44
CA ASP A 301 9.95 31.30 1.92
C ASP A 301 10.95 32.34 1.38
N ALA A 302 10.71 32.83 0.17
CA ALA A 302 11.50 33.85 -0.48
C ALA A 302 10.59 34.95 -1.01
N LYS A 303 11.11 36.18 -1.12
CA LYS A 303 10.33 37.38 -1.51
C LYS A 303 9.50 37.24 -2.80
N SER A 304 9.91 36.38 -3.73
CA SER A 304 9.28 36.23 -5.04
C SER A 304 8.54 34.91 -5.21
N TYR A 305 8.76 33.93 -4.33
CA TYR A 305 8.18 32.59 -4.42
C TYR A 305 8.41 31.81 -3.13
N PHE A 306 7.55 30.83 -2.87
CA PHE A 306 7.76 29.83 -1.84
C PHE A 306 8.55 28.65 -2.41
N ALA A 307 9.78 28.43 -1.93
CA ALA A 307 10.68 27.40 -2.43
C ALA A 307 10.42 26.05 -1.75
N ILE A 308 10.42 24.97 -2.53
CA ILE A 308 10.34 23.60 -2.04
C ILE A 308 11.60 22.86 -2.51
N LEU A 309 12.38 22.36 -1.56
CA LEU A 309 13.76 21.93 -1.76
C LEU A 309 13.97 20.52 -1.20
N LEU A 310 14.84 19.74 -1.84
CA LEU A 310 15.35 18.50 -1.29
C LEU A 310 16.55 18.77 -0.39
N ASP A 311 16.61 18.11 0.77
CA ASP A 311 17.67 18.20 1.78
C ASP A 311 17.96 19.63 2.26
N ASP A 312 16.95 20.51 2.24
CA ASP A 312 17.08 21.94 2.56
C ASP A 312 18.21 22.65 1.77
N ASN A 313 18.42 22.20 0.52
CA ASN A 313 19.52 22.65 -0.33
C ASN A 313 19.02 23.41 -1.55
N ASN A 314 19.42 24.67 -1.68
CA ASN A 314 19.05 25.54 -2.82
C ASN A 314 19.51 25.01 -4.20
N ARG A 315 20.47 24.07 -4.23
CA ARG A 315 20.92 23.41 -5.47
C ARG A 315 20.07 22.20 -5.86
N LYS A 316 19.12 21.81 -5.02
CA LYS A 316 18.18 20.71 -5.23
C LYS A 316 16.73 21.18 -5.17
N PRO A 317 16.31 22.12 -6.05
CA PRO A 317 14.93 22.58 -6.05
C PRO A 317 14.00 21.50 -6.60
N ILE A 318 12.85 21.32 -5.94
CA ILE A 318 11.78 20.40 -6.32
C ILE A 318 10.69 21.18 -7.06
N ALA A 319 10.22 22.27 -6.46
CA ALA A 319 9.20 23.15 -7.03
C ALA A 319 9.29 24.56 -6.43
N ARG A 320 8.65 25.53 -7.09
CA ARG A 320 8.47 26.90 -6.58
C ARG A 320 7.00 27.29 -6.70
N LEU A 321 6.39 27.77 -5.63
CA LEU A 321 5.03 28.29 -5.66
C LEU A 321 5.08 29.81 -5.79
N HIS A 322 4.50 30.34 -6.86
CA HIS A 322 4.46 31.77 -7.13
C HIS A 322 3.03 32.27 -6.87
N PHE A 323 2.66 32.40 -5.60
CA PHE A 323 1.31 32.81 -5.18
C PHE A 323 1.20 34.31 -4.84
N ASN A 324 2.28 35.06 -5.05
CA ASN A 324 2.37 36.49 -4.78
C ASN A 324 1.47 37.35 -5.67
N HIS A 325 0.99 36.82 -6.79
CA HIS A 325 0.09 37.53 -7.71
C HIS A 325 -1.38 37.31 -7.33
N ARG A 326 -2.12 38.39 -7.08
CA ARG A 326 -3.54 38.35 -6.64
C ARG A 326 -4.50 37.65 -7.62
N THR A 327 -4.18 37.61 -8.91
CA THR A 327 -5.11 37.17 -9.97
C THR A 327 -4.76 35.84 -10.60
N GLN A 328 -3.51 35.38 -10.49
CA GLN A 328 -3.03 34.16 -11.13
C GLN A 328 -1.92 33.52 -10.31
N LYS A 329 -2.07 32.23 -10.01
CA LYS A 329 -1.07 31.42 -9.32
C LYS A 329 -0.24 30.67 -10.33
N TYR A 330 1.03 30.42 -10.01
CA TYR A 330 1.88 29.56 -10.82
C TYR A 330 2.64 28.55 -9.97
N ILE A 331 2.86 27.37 -10.56
CA ILE A 331 3.84 26.41 -10.10
C ILE A 331 5.04 26.42 -11.04
N GLY A 332 6.23 26.62 -10.48
CA GLY A 332 7.51 26.42 -11.14
C GLY A 332 7.98 24.98 -10.93
N VAL A 333 8.17 24.23 -12.02
CA VAL A 333 8.72 22.86 -12.03
C VAL A 333 10.05 22.84 -12.78
N PHE A 334 10.89 21.86 -12.48
CA PHE A 334 12.25 21.77 -13.02
C PHE A 334 12.39 20.58 -13.97
N ASP A 335 13.02 20.81 -15.13
CA ASP A 335 13.39 19.75 -16.07
C ASP A 335 14.70 19.05 -15.67
N ALA A 336 15.14 18.08 -16.50
CA ALA A 336 16.38 17.33 -16.28
C ALA A 336 17.63 18.22 -16.31
N ASP A 337 17.59 19.33 -17.04
CA ASP A 337 18.68 20.32 -17.14
C ASP A 337 18.60 21.39 -16.04
N LYS A 338 17.66 21.24 -15.09
CA LYS A 338 17.39 22.14 -13.95
C LYS A 338 16.88 23.52 -14.36
N ASN A 339 16.28 23.64 -15.55
CA ASN A 339 15.58 24.85 -15.95
C ASN A 339 14.18 24.88 -15.34
N GLU A 340 13.79 26.02 -14.80
CA GLU A 340 12.45 26.23 -14.26
C GLU A 340 11.47 26.60 -15.37
N THR A 341 10.35 25.87 -15.46
CA THR A 341 9.19 26.24 -16.27
C THR A 341 8.02 26.59 -15.36
N ARG A 342 7.38 27.75 -15.60
CA ARG A 342 6.21 28.20 -14.83
C ARG A 342 4.92 27.82 -15.54
N HIS A 343 4.03 27.15 -14.81
CA HIS A 343 2.70 26.79 -15.28
C HIS A 343 1.63 27.51 -14.46
N ALA A 344 0.66 28.10 -15.14
CA ALA A 344 -0.49 28.72 -14.51
C ALA A 344 -1.39 27.64 -13.88
N ILE A 345 -1.84 27.88 -12.65
CA ILE A 345 -2.83 27.03 -11.98
C ILE A 345 -4.03 27.85 -11.51
N GLY A 346 -5.24 27.32 -11.69
CA GLY A 346 -6.49 27.92 -11.22
C GLY A 346 -6.78 27.63 -9.75
N SER A 347 -6.34 26.48 -9.26
CA SER A 347 -6.53 26.00 -7.89
C SER A 347 -5.38 25.07 -7.45
N LEU A 348 -5.25 24.83 -6.14
CA LEU A 348 -4.12 24.06 -5.59
C LEU A 348 -4.13 22.57 -6.00
N ASP A 349 -5.30 21.98 -6.26
CA ASP A 349 -5.42 20.61 -6.74
C ASP A 349 -4.79 20.40 -8.12
N GLU A 350 -4.68 21.44 -8.94
CA GLU A 350 -3.99 21.36 -10.23
C GLU A 350 -2.49 21.07 -10.08
N ILE A 351 -1.91 21.25 -8.89
CA ILE A 351 -0.53 20.82 -8.59
C ILE A 351 -0.33 19.32 -8.87
N TYR A 352 -1.37 18.49 -8.67
CA TYR A 352 -1.29 17.05 -8.95
C TYR A 352 -1.05 16.72 -10.43
N GLN A 353 -1.39 17.62 -11.36
CA GLN A 353 -1.10 17.44 -12.78
C GLN A 353 0.41 17.40 -13.06
N PHE A 354 1.23 17.94 -12.14
CA PHE A 354 2.68 17.98 -12.22
C PHE A 354 3.36 16.89 -11.38
N ALA A 355 2.59 15.92 -10.85
CA ALA A 355 3.11 14.92 -9.90
C ALA A 355 4.32 14.15 -10.45
N GLU A 356 4.28 13.71 -11.70
CA GLU A 356 5.39 12.96 -12.29
C GLU A 356 6.63 13.84 -12.50
N VAL A 357 6.45 15.11 -12.88
CA VAL A 357 7.57 16.06 -13.04
C VAL A 357 8.23 16.36 -11.69
N ILE A 358 7.42 16.52 -10.64
CA ILE A 358 7.90 16.71 -9.26
C ILE A 358 8.70 15.48 -8.80
N ARG A 359 8.20 14.26 -9.02
CA ARG A 359 8.90 13.01 -8.69
C ARG A 359 10.21 12.88 -9.49
N ALA A 360 10.17 13.15 -10.79
CA ALA A 360 11.35 13.11 -11.65
C ALA A 360 12.42 14.11 -11.18
N SER A 361 12.03 15.31 -10.76
CA SER A 361 12.94 16.30 -10.18
C SER A 361 13.62 15.77 -8.92
N ILE A 362 12.87 15.14 -8.00
CA ILE A 362 13.44 14.53 -6.79
C ILE A 362 14.43 13.42 -7.15
N ARG A 363 14.06 12.50 -8.05
CA ARG A 363 14.95 11.42 -8.52
C ARG A 363 16.23 11.95 -9.16
N GLY A 364 16.17 13.08 -9.86
CA GLY A 364 17.35 13.73 -10.45
C GLY A 364 18.33 14.33 -9.42
N HIS A 365 17.94 14.45 -8.15
CA HIS A 365 18.79 14.96 -7.06
C HIS A 365 19.25 13.90 -6.05
N LEU A 366 18.79 12.66 -6.22
CA LEU A 366 19.29 11.47 -5.53
C LEU A 366 20.57 11.00 -6.22
#